data_AF-A0A225UY83-F1
#
_entry.id   AF-A0A225UY83-F1
#
_cell.length_a   1.000
_cell.length_b   1.000
_cell.length_c   1.000
_cell.angle_alpha   90.00
_cell.angle_beta   90.00
_cell.angle_gamma   90.00
#
_symmetry.space_group_name_H-M   'P 1'
#
loop_
_entity.id
_entity.type
_entity.pdbx_description
1 polymer ?
#
loop_
_entity_poly.entity_id
_entity_poly.type
_entity_poly.pdbx_seq_one_letter_code
_entity_poly.pdbx_strand_id
1 'polypeptide(L)'
;MSQLNDQLVMLPDLEDLSPECDIEAADVGEPGESTEVQEKQLKAVLKRRQKIFFSDGNAAPPPAMGVICDLDVGSAKPVAQRPRSVGPHLAIKVYKLLKKLLEATLVEDSESPWASPIGIVLKKNGVDIRMCIDYRVVNSFIQLSNYPLPLIDDLITGFEGIMWFTSLDMASGFWAVRMTEKVKLISAFTCPSGHFQWVRVA
;
A
#
# COMPACT_ATOMS: atom_id res chain seq x y z
N MET A 1 -0.61 -9.25 -22.30
CA MET A 1 -0.63 -10.61 -21.74
C MET A 1 0.57 -11.45 -22.18
N SER A 2 1.00 -11.48 -23.46
CA SER A 2 2.16 -12.30 -23.86
C SER A 2 3.53 -11.70 -23.45
N GLN A 3 3.68 -10.38 -23.43
CA GLN A 3 4.96 -9.73 -23.07
C GLN A 3 5.31 -9.82 -21.58
N LEU A 4 4.31 -9.95 -20.69
CA LEU A 4 4.53 -10.12 -19.25
C LEU A 4 4.99 -11.56 -18.94
N ASN A 5 4.49 -12.54 -19.69
CA ASN A 5 4.84 -13.95 -19.51
C ASN A 5 6.31 -14.22 -19.85
N ASP A 6 6.87 -13.58 -20.87
CA ASP A 6 8.29 -13.75 -21.24
C ASP A 6 9.25 -13.16 -20.17
N GLN A 7 8.80 -12.17 -19.39
CA GLN A 7 9.59 -11.57 -18.30
C GLN A 7 9.51 -12.36 -16.98
N LEU A 8 8.50 -13.23 -16.82
CA LEU A 8 8.25 -14.04 -15.62
C LEU A 8 8.82 -15.47 -15.71
N VAL A 9 9.37 -15.90 -16.86
CA VAL A 9 9.84 -17.29 -17.10
C VAL A 9 10.96 -17.75 -16.13
N MET A 10 11.67 -16.83 -15.48
CA MET A 10 12.77 -17.14 -14.56
C MET A 10 12.36 -17.25 -13.09
N LEU A 11 11.06 -17.29 -12.80
CA LEU A 11 10.55 -17.05 -11.46
C LEU A 11 9.62 -18.17 -11.01
N PRO A 12 9.87 -18.84 -9.87
CA PRO A 12 9.02 -19.94 -9.42
C PRO A 12 7.62 -19.44 -9.08
N ASP A 13 6.60 -20.18 -9.54
CA ASP A 13 5.19 -19.93 -9.24
C ASP A 13 5.00 -19.87 -7.72
N LEU A 14 4.42 -18.78 -7.25
CA LEU A 14 3.97 -18.65 -5.86
C LEU A 14 2.47 -18.94 -5.86
N GLU A 15 2.07 -19.91 -5.07
CA GLU A 15 0.68 -20.31 -4.86
C GLU A 15 -0.20 -19.10 -4.48
N ASP A 16 -1.43 -19.10 -5.00
CA ASP A 16 -2.43 -18.03 -4.84
C ASP A 16 -2.48 -17.46 -3.41
N LEU A 17 -2.03 -16.22 -3.27
CA LEU A 17 -2.00 -15.46 -2.01
C LEU A 17 -3.34 -14.77 -1.74
N SER A 18 -4.46 -15.48 -1.88
CA SER A 18 -5.75 -15.02 -1.37
C SER A 18 -6.10 -15.73 -0.07
N PRO A 19 -5.49 -15.39 1.09
CA PRO A 19 -5.91 -16.00 2.34
C PRO A 19 -7.35 -15.57 2.66
N GLU A 20 -8.17 -16.50 3.13
CA GLU A 20 -9.51 -16.18 3.61
C GLU A 20 -9.39 -15.39 4.93
N CYS A 21 -10.18 -14.33 5.11
CA CYS A 21 -10.22 -13.56 6.35
C CYS A 21 -10.86 -14.40 7.48
N ASP A 22 -10.11 -14.62 8.55
CA ASP A 22 -10.62 -15.24 9.77
C ASP A 22 -11.41 -14.22 10.60
N ILE A 23 -12.73 -14.25 10.42
CA ILE A 23 -13.67 -13.38 11.13
C ILE A 23 -13.76 -13.75 12.62
N GLU A 24 -13.40 -14.97 13.00
CA GLU A 24 -13.47 -15.38 14.41
C GLU A 24 -12.37 -14.73 15.26
N ALA A 25 -11.28 -14.26 14.62
CA ALA A 25 -10.24 -13.48 15.25
C ALA A 25 -10.60 -11.99 15.43
N ALA A 26 -11.77 -11.53 14.97
CA ALA A 26 -12.21 -10.16 15.15
C ALA A 26 -12.48 -9.86 16.63
N ASP A 27 -11.94 -8.74 17.12
CA ASP A 27 -12.19 -8.24 18.46
C ASP A 27 -13.63 -7.69 18.54
N VAL A 28 -14.50 -8.44 19.22
CA VAL A 28 -15.95 -8.19 19.27
C VAL A 28 -16.42 -8.23 20.72
N GLY A 29 -16.91 -7.08 21.19
CA GLY A 29 -17.49 -6.91 22.52
C GLY A 29 -16.46 -6.52 23.59
N GLU A 30 -16.95 -5.98 24.71
CA GLU A 30 -16.12 -5.69 25.88
C GLU A 30 -16.45 -6.67 27.01
N PRO A 31 -15.44 -7.31 27.64
CA PRO A 31 -15.65 -8.25 28.71
C PRO A 31 -16.43 -7.63 29.88
N GLY A 32 -17.68 -8.09 30.09
CA GLY A 32 -18.54 -7.65 31.19
C GLY A 32 -19.60 -6.60 30.83
N GLU A 33 -19.54 -6.00 29.63
CA GLU A 33 -20.56 -5.06 29.15
C GLU A 33 -21.40 -5.66 28.00
N SER A 34 -20.77 -6.41 27.10
CA SER A 34 -21.43 -7.04 25.96
C SER A 34 -22.14 -8.34 26.33
N THR A 35 -23.34 -8.56 25.78
CA THR A 35 -24.02 -9.85 25.87
C THR A 35 -23.62 -10.78 24.73
N GLU A 36 -23.58 -12.09 24.98
CA GLU A 36 -23.28 -13.09 23.95
C GLU A 36 -24.20 -13.00 22.71
N VAL A 37 -25.44 -12.50 22.88
CA VAL A 37 -26.38 -12.31 21.79
C VAL A 37 -25.94 -11.17 20.87
N GLN A 38 -25.46 -10.06 21.44
CA GLN A 38 -24.96 -8.91 20.68
C GLN A 38 -23.69 -9.27 19.90
N GLU A 39 -22.77 -9.99 20.53
CA GLU A 39 -21.54 -10.47 19.87
C GLU A 39 -21.86 -11.39 18.69
N LYS A 40 -22.80 -12.34 18.87
CA LYS A 40 -23.25 -13.22 17.79
C LYS A 40 -23.89 -12.46 16.64
N GLN A 41 -24.67 -11.42 16.93
CA GLN A 41 -25.27 -10.57 15.91
C GLN A 41 -24.22 -9.82 15.09
N LEU A 42 -23.22 -9.22 15.74
CA LEU A 42 -22.14 -8.51 15.04
C LEU A 42 -21.30 -9.48 14.20
N LYS A 43 -20.92 -10.64 14.75
CA LYS A 43 -20.22 -11.68 14.01
C LYS A 43 -21.01 -12.17 12.79
N ALA A 44 -22.35 -12.26 12.87
CA ALA A 44 -23.18 -12.61 11.71
C ALA A 44 -23.13 -11.53 10.61
N VAL A 45 -23.07 -10.24 10.97
CA VAL A 45 -22.90 -9.14 10.02
C VAL A 45 -21.53 -9.20 9.35
N LEU A 46 -20.46 -9.43 10.13
CA LEU A 46 -19.11 -9.59 9.59
C LEU A 46 -19.04 -10.77 8.63
N LYS A 47 -19.61 -11.94 8.99
CA LYS A 47 -19.69 -13.13 8.12
C LYS A 47 -20.43 -12.86 6.82
N ARG A 48 -21.55 -12.13 6.87
CA ARG A 48 -22.29 -11.74 5.67
C ARG A 48 -21.44 -10.89 4.71
N ARG A 49 -20.49 -10.12 5.25
CA ARG A 49 -19.61 -9.22 4.50
C ARG A 49 -18.18 -9.74 4.38
N GLN A 50 -17.91 -11.02 4.63
CA GLN A 50 -16.55 -11.60 4.61
C GLN A 50 -15.73 -11.26 3.37
N LYS A 51 -16.39 -11.16 2.20
CA LYS A 51 -15.76 -10.89 0.90
C LYS A 51 -15.07 -9.53 0.79
N ILE A 52 -15.38 -8.56 1.66
CA ILE A 52 -14.74 -7.23 1.64
C ILE A 52 -13.53 -7.14 2.58
N PHE A 53 -13.32 -8.13 3.44
CA PHE A 53 -12.23 -8.13 4.40
C PHE A 53 -11.00 -8.86 3.82
N PHE A 54 -9.84 -8.24 3.98
CA PHE A 54 -8.56 -8.81 3.58
C PHE A 54 -7.87 -9.41 4.81
N SER A 55 -7.30 -10.60 4.63
CA SER A 55 -6.53 -11.33 5.66
C SER A 55 -5.05 -10.94 5.67
N ASP A 56 -4.48 -10.61 4.50
CA ASP A 56 -3.11 -10.11 4.35
C ASP A 56 -3.15 -8.61 4.04
N GLY A 57 -2.40 -7.83 4.83
CA GLY A 57 -2.24 -6.39 4.63
C GLY A 57 -1.59 -6.03 3.29
N ASN A 58 -1.02 -6.99 2.55
CA ASN A 58 -0.45 -6.79 1.21
C ASN A 58 -1.41 -7.15 0.06
N ALA A 59 -2.69 -7.38 0.33
CA ALA A 59 -3.67 -7.51 -0.74
C ALA A 59 -3.83 -6.17 -1.47
N ALA A 60 -3.77 -6.18 -2.81
CA ALA A 60 -4.03 -5.00 -3.61
C ALA A 60 -5.54 -4.75 -3.64
N PRO A 61 -6.07 -3.70 -2.98
CA PRO A 61 -7.50 -3.42 -3.02
C PRO A 61 -7.95 -3.06 -4.44
N PRO A 62 -9.24 -3.22 -4.77
CA PRO A 62 -9.77 -2.71 -6.02
C PRO A 62 -9.54 -1.18 -6.11
N PRO A 63 -9.27 -0.63 -7.30
CA PRO A 63 -9.11 0.81 -7.45
C PRO A 63 -10.32 1.60 -6.94
N ALA A 64 -10.05 2.66 -6.18
CA ALA A 64 -11.08 3.59 -5.73
C ALA A 64 -11.77 4.26 -6.93
N MET A 65 -13.08 4.43 -6.84
CA MET A 65 -13.89 5.07 -7.88
C MET A 65 -13.88 6.59 -7.67
N GLY A 66 -13.69 7.35 -8.75
CA GLY A 66 -13.77 8.81 -8.73
C GLY A 66 -12.56 9.54 -8.14
N VAL A 67 -11.51 8.82 -7.74
CA VAL A 67 -10.30 9.42 -7.16
C VAL A 67 -9.08 9.04 -7.98
N ILE A 68 -8.31 10.04 -8.39
CA ILE A 68 -7.02 9.91 -9.07
C ILE A 68 -6.05 10.87 -8.40
N CYS A 69 -4.89 10.38 -7.99
CA CYS A 69 -3.81 11.18 -7.44
C CYS A 69 -3.08 11.92 -8.56
N ASP A 70 -3.05 13.25 -8.47
CA ASP A 70 -2.17 14.09 -9.27
C ASP A 70 -1.23 14.88 -8.34
N LEU A 71 0.00 15.14 -8.81
CA LEU A 71 1.01 15.92 -8.09
C LEU A 71 1.46 17.07 -8.99
N ASP A 72 1.56 18.26 -8.40
CA ASP A 72 2.14 19.42 -9.05
C ASP A 72 3.57 19.64 -8.56
N VAL A 73 4.54 19.55 -9.47
CA VAL A 73 5.97 19.83 -9.23
C VAL A 73 6.40 21.17 -9.83
N GLY A 74 5.45 21.99 -10.29
CA GLY A 74 5.68 23.27 -10.95
C GLY A 74 6.59 23.13 -12.16
N SER A 75 7.62 23.98 -12.22
CA SER A 75 8.63 23.98 -13.28
C SER A 75 9.88 23.15 -12.96
N ALA A 76 9.81 22.24 -11.97
CA ALA A 76 10.95 21.42 -11.59
C ALA A 76 11.37 20.49 -12.73
N LYS A 77 12.70 20.38 -12.94
CA LYS A 77 13.27 19.45 -13.91
C LYS A 77 13.41 18.05 -13.28
N PRO A 78 13.26 16.97 -14.06
CA PRO A 78 13.49 15.62 -13.57
C PRO A 78 14.86 15.44 -12.93
N VAL A 79 14.89 14.75 -11.79
CA VAL A 79 16.12 14.37 -11.09
C VAL A 79 16.26 12.86 -11.11
N ALA A 80 17.36 12.38 -11.69
CA ALA A 80 17.72 10.97 -11.69
C ALA A 80 18.84 10.68 -10.69
N GLN A 81 18.51 10.03 -9.60
CA GLN A 81 19.47 9.61 -8.58
C GLN A 81 19.95 8.19 -8.85
N ARG A 82 21.22 7.92 -8.50
CA ARG A 82 21.82 6.59 -8.68
C ARG A 82 21.21 5.58 -7.70
N PRO A 83 21.03 4.31 -8.12
CA PRO A 83 20.61 3.25 -7.21
C PRO A 83 21.59 3.10 -6.04
N ARG A 84 21.07 2.81 -4.85
CA ARG A 84 21.90 2.46 -3.69
C ARG A 84 22.37 1.02 -3.77
N SER A 85 23.58 0.77 -3.26
CA SER A 85 24.07 -0.59 -3.10
C SER A 85 23.22 -1.36 -2.09
N VAL A 86 22.89 -2.60 -2.43
CA VAL A 86 22.11 -3.51 -1.58
C VAL A 86 23.03 -4.66 -1.17
N GLY A 87 23.10 -4.92 0.14
CA GLY A 87 23.88 -6.04 0.66
C GLY A 87 23.42 -7.38 0.06
N PRO A 88 24.33 -8.31 -0.29
CA PRO A 88 23.96 -9.57 -0.96
C PRO A 88 22.90 -10.39 -0.19
N HIS A 89 22.95 -10.37 1.14
CA HIS A 89 21.99 -11.06 2.01
C HIS A 89 20.55 -10.49 1.95
N LEU A 90 20.39 -9.24 1.49
CA LEU A 90 19.09 -8.58 1.32
C LEU A 90 18.60 -8.61 -0.12
N ALA A 91 19.49 -8.79 -1.11
CA ALA A 91 19.17 -8.75 -2.53
C ALA A 91 18.04 -9.72 -2.90
N ILE A 92 18.09 -10.95 -2.38
CA ILE A 92 17.05 -11.97 -2.61
C ILE A 92 15.69 -11.50 -2.06
N LYS A 93 15.67 -10.84 -0.90
CA LYS A 93 14.43 -10.34 -0.29
C LYS A 93 13.85 -9.16 -1.07
N VAL A 94 14.71 -8.24 -1.52
CA VAL A 94 14.31 -7.12 -2.38
C VAL A 94 13.71 -7.63 -3.68
N TYR A 95 14.37 -8.60 -4.31
CA TYR A 95 13.90 -9.21 -5.54
C TYR A 95 12.53 -9.89 -5.36
N LYS A 96 12.34 -10.66 -4.28
CA LYS A 96 11.04 -11.27 -3.95
C LYS A 96 9.93 -10.21 -3.74
N LEU A 97 10.25 -9.07 -3.12
CA LEU A 97 9.29 -7.98 -2.96
C LEU A 97 8.95 -7.31 -4.29
N LEU A 98 9.94 -7.00 -5.12
CA LEU A 98 9.73 -6.41 -6.44
C LEU A 98 8.87 -7.32 -7.33
N LYS A 99 9.17 -8.62 -7.32
CA LYS A 99 8.35 -9.62 -8.02
C LYS A 99 6.88 -9.55 -7.60
N LYS A 100 6.61 -9.56 -6.29
CA LYS A 100 5.22 -9.46 -5.77
C LYS A 100 4.53 -8.17 -6.21
N LEU A 101 5.24 -7.05 -6.24
CA LEU A 101 4.68 -5.76 -6.67
C LEU A 101 4.36 -5.75 -8.17
N LEU A 102 5.20 -6.38 -9.00
CA LEU A 102 4.98 -6.53 -10.45
C LEU A 102 3.80 -7.45 -10.74
N GLU A 103 3.73 -8.62 -10.07
CA GLU A 103 2.60 -9.57 -10.19
C GLU A 103 1.28 -8.95 -9.74
N ALA A 104 1.31 -8.14 -8.68
CA ALA A 104 0.15 -7.39 -8.20
C ALA A 104 -0.23 -6.20 -9.09
N THR A 105 0.52 -5.92 -10.17
CA THR A 105 0.31 -4.77 -11.07
C THR A 105 0.35 -3.41 -10.37
N LEU A 106 1.10 -3.33 -9.27
CA LEU A 106 1.28 -2.10 -8.49
C LEU A 106 2.43 -1.24 -9.02
N VAL A 107 3.44 -1.90 -9.59
CA VAL A 107 4.58 -1.28 -10.27
C VAL A 107 4.76 -1.86 -11.67
N GLU A 108 5.43 -1.11 -12.53
CA GLU A 108 5.79 -1.48 -13.90
C GLU A 108 7.19 -0.97 -14.24
N ASP A 109 7.80 -1.50 -15.30
CA ASP A 109 9.08 -0.98 -15.83
C ASP A 109 8.93 0.49 -16.22
N SER A 110 9.94 1.31 -15.94
CA SER A 110 9.90 2.74 -16.23
C SER A 110 11.02 3.18 -17.17
N GLU A 111 10.68 4.09 -18.07
CA GLU A 111 11.62 4.90 -18.87
C GLU A 111 11.62 6.37 -18.42
N SER A 112 11.13 6.64 -17.21
CA SER A 112 11.01 8.00 -16.69
C SER A 112 12.38 8.69 -16.57
N PRO A 113 12.46 10.01 -16.83
CA PRO A 113 13.65 10.79 -16.52
C PRO A 113 13.83 11.05 -15.01
N TRP A 114 12.81 10.75 -14.19
CA TRP A 114 12.91 10.77 -12.73
C TRP A 114 13.42 9.44 -12.21
N ALA A 115 14.23 9.47 -11.16
CA ALA A 115 14.67 8.24 -10.51
C ALA A 115 14.97 8.51 -9.02
N SER A 116 14.14 7.96 -8.13
CA SER A 116 14.36 7.98 -6.68
C SER A 116 14.95 6.65 -6.21
N PRO A 117 16.03 6.61 -5.40
CA PRO A 117 16.66 5.35 -5.04
C PRO A 117 15.87 4.64 -3.94
N ILE A 118 15.89 3.30 -3.94
CA ILE A 118 15.35 2.54 -2.82
C ILE A 118 16.25 2.62 -1.58
N GLY A 119 15.64 2.60 -0.41
CA GLY A 119 16.22 2.34 0.90
C GLY A 119 15.60 1.09 1.51
N ILE A 120 16.39 0.35 2.29
CA ILE A 120 15.95 -0.89 2.95
C ILE A 120 15.99 -0.68 4.45
N VAL A 121 14.88 -0.98 5.11
CA VAL A 121 14.74 -0.90 6.56
C VAL A 121 14.35 -2.28 7.09
N LEU A 122 14.97 -2.74 8.18
CA LEU A 122 14.56 -3.98 8.84
C LEU A 122 13.29 -3.75 9.66
N LYS A 123 12.34 -4.68 9.57
CA LYS A 123 11.18 -4.70 10.47
C LYS A 123 11.63 -5.03 11.90
N LYS A 124 10.74 -4.80 12.87
CA LYS A 124 11.00 -5.09 14.30
C LYS A 124 11.44 -6.52 14.58
N ASN A 125 11.03 -7.48 13.75
CA ASN A 125 11.44 -8.88 13.87
C ASN A 125 12.91 -9.16 13.47
N GLY A 126 13.63 -8.16 12.97
CA GLY A 126 15.06 -8.27 12.59
C GLY A 126 15.32 -9.11 11.34
N VAL A 127 14.32 -9.79 10.80
CA VAL A 127 14.44 -10.69 9.65
C VAL A 127 13.80 -10.08 8.41
N ASP A 128 12.59 -9.55 8.52
CA ASP A 128 11.89 -9.01 7.35
C ASP A 128 12.38 -7.61 7.00
N ILE A 129 12.24 -7.26 5.72
CA ILE A 129 12.60 -5.94 5.21
C ILE A 129 11.36 -5.13 4.82
N ARG A 130 11.50 -3.81 4.85
CA ARG A 130 10.65 -2.83 4.18
C ARG A 130 11.48 -2.15 3.10
N MET A 131 10.98 -2.22 1.87
CA MET A 131 11.49 -1.42 0.77
C MET A 131 10.82 -0.05 0.84
N CYS A 132 11.61 1.00 1.02
CA CYS A 132 11.15 2.38 1.04
C CYS A 132 11.76 3.11 -0.15
N ILE A 133 11.04 4.02 -0.78
CA ILE A 133 11.60 4.85 -1.85
C ILE A 133 11.94 6.20 -1.27
N ASP A 134 13.16 6.68 -1.53
CA ASP A 134 13.61 7.96 -0.99
C ASP A 134 13.10 9.12 -1.86
N TYR A 135 11.84 9.50 -1.65
CA TYR A 135 11.22 10.64 -2.33
C TYR A 135 11.60 12.00 -1.74
N ARG A 136 12.59 12.13 -0.85
CA ARG A 136 12.90 13.42 -0.20
C ARG A 136 13.16 14.55 -1.21
N VAL A 137 13.84 14.24 -2.31
CA VAL A 137 14.11 15.21 -3.38
C VAL A 137 12.84 15.55 -4.15
N VAL A 138 12.07 14.54 -4.56
CA VAL A 138 10.79 14.73 -5.26
C VAL A 138 9.82 15.55 -4.41
N ASN A 139 9.67 15.19 -3.13
CA ASN A 139 8.81 15.86 -2.17
C ASN A 139 9.16 17.34 -1.96
N SER A 140 10.43 17.74 -2.14
CA SER A 140 10.81 19.15 -2.05
C SER A 140 10.30 20.00 -3.23
N PHE A 141 9.90 19.38 -4.33
CA PHE A 141 9.33 20.06 -5.50
C PHE A 141 7.80 20.08 -5.49
N ILE A 142 7.16 19.19 -4.72
CA ILE A 142 5.70 19.06 -4.70
C ILE A 142 5.09 20.32 -4.06
N GLN A 143 4.17 20.94 -4.77
CA GLN A 143 3.30 21.97 -4.20
C GLN A 143 2.28 21.32 -3.27
N LEU A 144 2.32 21.70 -1.99
CA LEU A 144 1.43 21.12 -0.98
C LEU A 144 0.00 21.60 -1.21
N SER A 145 -0.92 20.64 -1.29
CA SER A 145 -2.35 20.91 -1.25
C SER A 145 -2.80 21.05 0.20
N ASN A 146 -3.37 22.19 0.54
CA ASN A 146 -3.94 22.44 1.87
C ASN A 146 -5.33 21.79 1.94
N TYR A 147 -5.38 20.55 2.40
CA TYR A 147 -6.65 19.90 2.73
C TYR A 147 -6.99 20.15 4.21
N PRO A 148 -8.17 20.67 4.55
CA PRO A 148 -8.56 20.92 5.92
C PRO A 148 -8.86 19.59 6.62
N LEU A 149 -7.88 19.05 7.33
CA LEU A 149 -8.12 17.93 8.24
C LEU A 149 -8.79 18.46 9.51
N PRO A 150 -9.93 17.89 9.93
CA PRO A 150 -10.58 18.29 11.17
C PRO A 150 -9.71 17.97 12.38
N LEU A 151 -9.90 18.71 13.48
CA LEU A 151 -9.25 18.38 14.75
C LEU A 151 -9.87 17.10 15.32
N ILE A 152 -9.09 16.38 16.12
CA ILE A 152 -9.56 15.17 16.80
C ILE A 152 -10.76 15.48 17.70
N ASP A 153 -10.72 16.62 18.41
CA ASP A 153 -11.82 17.04 19.28
C ASP A 153 -13.11 17.34 18.49
N ASP A 154 -12.98 17.92 17.29
CA ASP A 154 -14.11 18.18 16.40
C ASP A 154 -14.73 16.87 15.90
N LEU A 155 -13.91 15.86 15.63
CA LEU A 155 -14.37 14.53 15.20
C LEU A 155 -15.08 13.75 16.31
N ILE A 156 -14.71 13.99 17.57
CA ILE A 156 -15.27 13.29 18.74
C ILE A 156 -16.54 13.98 19.28
N THR A 157 -16.70 15.27 18.96
CA THR A 157 -17.89 16.04 19.34
C THR A 157 -19.15 15.45 18.70
N GLY A 158 -20.18 15.17 19.51
CA GLY A 158 -21.45 14.61 19.03
C GLY A 158 -21.59 13.09 19.20
N PHE A 159 -20.62 12.41 19.79
CA PHE A 159 -20.75 11.01 20.20
C PHE A 159 -21.51 10.79 21.52
N GLU A 160 -22.10 11.85 22.08
CA GLU A 160 -22.91 11.77 23.30
C GLU A 160 -24.11 10.82 23.08
N GLY A 161 -24.18 9.75 23.90
CA GLY A 161 -25.27 8.77 23.84
C GLY A 161 -25.10 7.65 22.80
N ILE A 162 -23.99 7.60 22.06
CA ILE A 162 -23.66 6.42 21.23
C ILE A 162 -23.16 5.29 22.11
N MET A 163 -23.81 4.13 22.02
CA MET A 163 -23.50 2.95 22.83
C MET A 163 -22.51 1.98 22.15
N TRP A 164 -22.31 2.08 20.83
CA TRP A 164 -21.53 1.12 20.07
C TRP A 164 -20.62 1.84 19.07
N PHE A 165 -19.33 1.50 19.11
CA PHE A 165 -18.34 1.97 18.15
C PHE A 165 -17.79 0.80 17.35
N THR A 166 -17.40 1.06 16.10
CA THR A 166 -16.68 0.10 15.28
C THR A 166 -15.56 0.83 14.57
N SER A 167 -14.34 0.39 14.78
CA SER A 167 -13.17 0.87 14.07
C SER A 167 -12.89 -0.05 12.89
N LEU A 168 -12.73 0.52 11.70
CA LEU A 168 -12.40 -0.20 10.48
C LEU A 168 -11.14 0.41 9.87
N ASP A 169 -10.13 -0.41 9.63
CA ASP A 169 -8.90 0.01 8.93
C ASP A 169 -8.94 -0.44 7.47
N MET A 170 -8.54 0.46 6.56
CA MET A 170 -8.45 0.15 5.15
C MET A 170 -7.06 -0.41 4.82
N ALA A 171 -6.97 -1.73 4.73
CA ALA A 171 -5.74 -2.43 4.33
C ALA A 171 -5.20 -1.88 3.01
N SER A 172 -3.94 -1.47 3.00
CA SER A 172 -3.26 -0.92 1.82
C SER A 172 -4.02 0.20 1.10
N GLY A 173 -4.66 1.10 1.87
CA GLY A 173 -5.49 2.18 1.33
C GLY A 173 -4.84 3.04 0.23
N PHE A 174 -3.52 3.28 0.31
CA PHE A 174 -2.78 3.98 -0.74
C PHE A 174 -2.86 3.26 -2.10
N TRP A 175 -2.73 1.93 -2.11
CA TRP A 175 -2.82 1.12 -3.32
C TRP A 175 -4.22 1.07 -3.93
N ALA A 176 -5.24 1.65 -3.30
CA ALA A 176 -6.53 1.83 -3.95
C ALA A 176 -6.54 3.05 -4.91
N VAL A 177 -5.68 4.05 -4.67
CA VAL A 177 -5.71 5.30 -5.43
C VAL A 177 -4.82 5.18 -6.67
N ARG A 178 -5.41 5.39 -7.85
CA ARG A 178 -4.67 5.42 -9.13
C ARG A 178 -3.94 6.75 -9.29
N MET A 179 -2.82 6.72 -10.01
CA MET A 179 -2.05 7.92 -10.35
C MET A 179 -2.32 8.37 -11.80
N THR A 180 -2.17 9.67 -12.07
CA THR A 180 -2.06 10.16 -13.45
C THR A 180 -0.76 9.68 -14.09
N GLU A 181 -0.70 9.57 -15.42
CA GLU A 181 0.54 9.15 -16.13
C GLU A 181 1.74 10.05 -15.78
N LYS A 182 1.51 11.34 -15.62
CA LYS A 182 2.52 12.31 -15.15
C LYS A 182 3.08 11.92 -13.78
N VAL A 183 2.21 11.58 -12.82
CA VAL A 183 2.62 11.19 -11.47
C VAL A 183 3.31 9.84 -11.45
N LYS A 184 2.90 8.88 -12.29
CA LYS A 184 3.61 7.62 -12.43
C LYS A 184 5.08 7.86 -12.77
N LEU A 185 5.35 8.71 -13.76
CA LEU A 185 6.72 9.08 -14.12
C LEU A 185 7.47 9.72 -12.95
N ILE A 186 6.84 10.60 -12.17
CA ILE A 186 7.47 11.24 -10.99
C ILE A 186 7.77 10.22 -9.88
N SER A 187 6.91 9.22 -9.73
CA SER A 187 7.08 8.12 -8.76
C SER A 187 8.15 7.10 -9.14
N ALA A 188 8.82 7.28 -10.28
CA ALA A 188 9.83 6.35 -10.74
C ALA A 188 11.00 6.20 -9.75
N PHE A 189 11.41 4.97 -9.55
CA PHE A 189 12.41 4.58 -8.59
C PHE A 189 13.43 3.59 -9.16
N THR A 190 14.64 3.65 -8.60
CA THR A 190 15.78 2.83 -9.03
C THR A 190 16.22 1.88 -7.95
N CYS A 191 16.55 0.66 -8.38
CA CYS A 191 17.20 -0.36 -7.57
C CYS A 191 18.33 -1.02 -8.39
N PRO A 192 19.23 -1.79 -7.76
CA PRO A 192 20.30 -2.47 -8.49
C PRO A 192 19.81 -3.39 -9.62
N SER A 193 18.56 -3.86 -9.54
CA SER A 193 17.96 -4.77 -10.52
C SER A 193 17.16 -4.08 -11.63
N GLY A 194 16.95 -2.76 -11.57
CA GLY A 194 16.20 -2.07 -12.62
C GLY A 194 15.61 -0.72 -12.22
N HIS A 195 14.78 -0.22 -13.15
CA HIS A 195 14.10 1.07 -13.05
C HIS A 195 12.60 0.85 -13.23
N PHE A 196 11.82 1.27 -12.24
CA PHE A 196 10.40 0.95 -12.13
C PHE A 196 9.61 2.19 -11.74
N GLN A 197 8.31 2.20 -11.98
CA GLN A 197 7.39 3.26 -11.55
C GLN A 197 6.12 2.67 -10.94
N TRP A 198 5.45 3.45 -10.09
CA TRP A 198 4.18 3.02 -9.53
C TRP A 198 3.02 3.33 -10.46
N VAL A 199 2.04 2.42 -10.47
CA VAL A 199 0.75 2.60 -11.14
C VAL A 199 -0.28 3.21 -10.18
N ARG A 200 -0.08 3.01 -8.87
CA ARG A 200 -0.97 3.40 -7.76
C ARG A 200 -0.18 4.11 -6.66
N VAL A 201 -0.86 4.85 -5.77
CA VAL A 201 -0.19 5.60 -4.70
C VAL A 201 0.59 4.67 -3.78
N ALA A 202 1.84 5.03 -3.48
CA ALA A 202 2.82 4.20 -2.77
C ALA A 202 3.30 4.83 -1.46
#